data_AF-A0A6C6ZGV9-F1
#
_entry.id   AF-A0A6C6ZGV9-F1
#
_cell.length_a   1.000
_cell.length_b   1.000
_cell.length_c   1.000
_cell.angle_alpha   90.00
_cell.angle_beta   90.00
_cell.angle_gamma   90.00
#
_symmetry.space_group_name_H-M   'P 1'
#
loop_
_entity.id
_entity.type
_entity.pdbx_description
1 polymer ?
#
loop_
_entity_poly.entity_id
_entity_poly.type
_entity_poly.pdbx_seq_one_letter_code
_entity_poly.pdbx_strand_id
1 'polypeptide(L)'
;MPQQHPGRLQILVVDAHCKRRLFSTKTPTDPDELARRFCTPDNCLVVVLRDNRFLFRLERAPGSHCRWHKGSSSRHQHLQDWLS
;
A
#
# COMPACT_ATOMS: atom_id res chain seq x y z
N MET A 1 12.64 19.71 18.57
CA MET A 1 11.66 18.89 17.81
C MET A 1 12.45 17.87 17.00
N PRO A 2 12.36 16.55 17.24
CA PRO A 2 13.05 15.61 16.36
C PRO A 2 12.39 15.69 14.97
N GLN A 3 13.18 16.06 13.96
CA GLN A 3 12.75 15.96 12.57
C GLN A 3 12.46 14.48 12.30
N GLN A 4 11.17 14.12 12.22
CA GLN A 4 10.78 12.84 11.64
C GLN A 4 11.22 12.89 10.19
N HIS A 5 12.34 12.25 9.86
CA HIS A 5 12.72 12.04 8.48
C HIS A 5 11.52 11.39 7.76
N PRO A 6 11.01 12.01 6.68
CA PRO A 6 9.94 11.41 5.91
C PRO A 6 10.56 10.22 5.18
N GLY A 7 10.55 9.07 5.84
CA GLY A 7 11.01 7.81 5.29
C GLY A 7 10.44 7.55 3.90
N ARG A 8 11.12 6.72 3.10
CA ARG A 8 10.69 6.41 1.73
C ARG A 8 9.34 5.69 1.80
N LEU A 9 8.31 6.30 1.23
CA LEU A 9 7.00 5.66 1.07
C LEU A 9 7.02 4.73 -0.14
N GLN A 10 6.45 3.54 0.04
CA GLN A 10 6.36 2.51 -0.98
C GLN A 10 4.94 1.97 -1.03
N ILE A 11 4.41 1.80 -2.23
CA ILE A 11 3.08 1.27 -2.48
C ILE A 11 3.24 0.01 -3.33
N LEU A 12 2.92 -1.14 -2.76
CA LEU A 12 2.79 -2.39 -3.50
C LEU A 12 1.32 -2.55 -3.90
N VAL A 13 1.08 -2.72 -5.18
CA VAL A 13 -0.25 -2.92 -5.75
C VAL A 13 -0.33 -4.32 -6.32
N VAL A 14 -1.39 -5.03 -5.98
CA VAL A 14 -1.80 -6.27 -6.66
C VAL A 14 -3.03 -5.97 -7.49
N ASP A 15 -2.96 -6.30 -8.78
CA ASP A 15 -4.09 -6.13 -9.69
C ASP A 15 -5.02 -7.35 -9.72
N ALA A 16 -6.17 -7.20 -10.38
CA ALA A 16 -7.17 -8.26 -10.53
C ALA A 16 -6.66 -9.47 -11.32
N HIS A 17 -5.53 -9.34 -12.02
CA HIS A 17 -4.83 -10.43 -12.72
C HIS A 17 -3.65 -10.99 -11.89
N CYS A 18 -3.64 -10.71 -10.58
CA CYS A 18 -2.62 -11.13 -9.62
C CYS A 18 -1.20 -10.59 -9.93
N LYS A 19 -1.06 -9.57 -10.80
CA LYS A 19 0.27 -8.98 -11.04
C LYS A 19 0.59 -7.97 -9.95
N ARG A 20 1.86 -7.98 -9.54
CA ARG A 20 2.39 -7.11 -8.48
C ARG A 20 3.17 -5.97 -9.10
N ARG A 21 2.94 -4.74 -8.62
CA ARG A 21 3.67 -3.53 -9.03
C ARG A 21 4.09 -2.75 -7.81
N LEU A 22 5.34 -2.31 -7.77
CA LEU A 22 5.90 -1.53 -6.66
C LEU A 22 6.17 -0.10 -7.12
N PHE A 23 5.59 0.86 -6.40
CA PHE A 23 5.81 2.29 -6.57
C PHE A 23 6.54 2.82 -5.34
N SER A 24 7.43 3.79 -5.51
CA SER A 24 8.15 4.40 -4.40
C SER A 24 8.27 5.90 -4.58
N THR A 25 8.15 6.65 -3.49
CA THR A 25 8.36 8.11 -3.48
C THR A 25 9.11 8.54 -2.22
N LYS A 26 9.93 9.58 -2.38
CA LYS A 26 10.56 10.31 -1.27
C LYS A 26 9.86 11.64 -0.99
N THR A 27 8.91 12.03 -1.83
CA THR A 27 8.15 13.27 -1.65
C THR A 27 7.31 13.14 -0.38
N PRO A 28 7.38 14.13 0.54
CA PRO A 28 6.50 14.16 1.70
C PRO A 28 5.05 14.21 1.22
N THR A 29 4.32 13.13 1.47
CA THR A 29 2.91 13.01 1.11
C THR A 29 2.21 12.17 2.16
N ASP A 30 0.92 12.42 2.33
CA ASP A 30 0.10 11.60 3.21
C ASP A 30 -0.02 10.17 2.63
N PRO A 31 0.30 9.14 3.42
CA PRO A 31 0.28 7.76 2.93
C PRO A 31 -1.13 7.29 2.54
N ASP A 32 -2.18 7.78 3.22
CA ASP A 32 -3.56 7.44 2.90
C ASP A 32 -4.00 8.08 1.58
N GLU A 33 -3.68 9.35 1.35
CA GLU A 33 -3.95 10.06 0.10
C GLU A 33 -3.25 9.37 -1.07
N LEU A 34 -1.96 9.04 -0.93
CA LEU A 34 -1.20 8.35 -1.96
C LEU A 34 -1.80 6.98 -2.27
N ALA A 35 -2.14 6.18 -1.24
CA ALA A 35 -2.70 4.85 -1.41
C ALA A 35 -4.06 4.87 -2.13
N ARG A 36 -4.92 5.85 -1.82
CA ARG A 36 -6.24 6.01 -2.46
C ARG A 36 -6.15 6.22 -3.97
N ARG A 37 -5.06 6.79 -4.49
CA ARG A 37 -4.84 6.93 -5.95
C ARG A 37 -4.73 5.58 -6.66
N PHE A 38 -4.38 4.51 -5.93
CA PHE A 38 -4.29 3.15 -6.44
C PHE A 38 -5.55 2.32 -6.18
N CYS A 39 -6.57 2.87 -5.50
CA CYS A 39 -7.86 2.21 -5.27
C CYS A 39 -8.75 2.26 -6.52
N THR A 40 -8.32 1.58 -7.59
CA THR A 40 -9.05 1.51 -8.87
C THR A 40 -9.72 0.14 -9.06
N PRO A 41 -10.74 0.03 -9.95
CA PRO A 41 -11.41 -1.24 -10.22
C PRO A 41 -10.47 -2.38 -10.67
N ASP A 42 -9.39 -2.04 -11.36
CA ASP A 42 -8.35 -2.98 -11.82
C ASP A 42 -7.48 -3.52 -10.70
N ASN A 43 -7.46 -2.87 -9.53
CA ASN A 43 -6.64 -3.28 -8.39
C ASN A 43 -7.47 -4.03 -7.34
N CYS A 44 -6.85 -4.98 -6.63
CA CYS A 44 -7.51 -5.74 -5.57
C CYS A 44 -6.89 -5.53 -4.19
N LEU A 45 -5.59 -5.21 -4.13
CA LEU A 45 -4.87 -4.96 -2.88
C LEU A 45 -3.85 -3.84 -3.08
N VAL A 46 -3.82 -2.91 -2.14
CA VAL A 46 -2.81 -1.84 -2.05
C VAL A 46 -2.15 -1.94 -0.68
N VAL A 47 -0.85 -2.21 -0.63
CA VAL A 47 -0.07 -2.29 0.61
C VAL A 47 0.82 -1.06 0.69
N VAL A 48 0.78 -0.39 1.83
CA VAL A 48 1.55 0.82 2.09
C VAL A 48 2.68 0.48 3.05
N LEU A 49 3.89 0.84 2.66
CA LEU A 49 5.10 0.64 3.43
C LEU A 49 5.88 1.94 3.58
N ARG A 50 6.60 2.09 4.68
CA ARG A 50 7.60 3.14 4.90
C ARG A 50 8.92 2.50 5.26
N ASP A 51 9.96 2.83 4.49
CA ASP A 51 11.30 2.25 4.63
C ASP A 51 11.25 0.71 4.67
N ASN A 52 10.52 0.13 3.71
CA ASN A 52 10.25 -1.31 3.60
C ASN A 52 9.46 -1.94 4.77
N ARG A 53 8.93 -1.17 5.73
CA ARG A 53 8.08 -1.69 6.81
C ARG A 53 6.61 -1.44 6.53
N PHE A 54 5.77 -2.44 6.78
CA PHE A 54 4.33 -2.36 6.65
C PHE A 54 3.74 -1.23 7.52
N LEU A 55 2.86 -0.43 6.93
CA LEU A 55 2.05 0.54 7.66
C LEU A 55 0.60 0.08 7.73
N PHE A 56 -0.01 -0.15 6.57
CA PHE A 56 -1.38 -0.64 6.44
C PHE A 56 -1.60 -1.18 5.03
N ARG A 57 -2.76 -1.78 4.80
CA ARG A 57 -3.24 -2.16 3.47
C ARG A 57 -4.68 -1.71 3.23
N LEU A 58 -5.04 -1.60 1.96
CA LEU A 58 -6.39 -1.40 1.47
C LEU A 58 -6.75 -2.62 0.62
N GLU A 59 -7.81 -3.32 0.97
CA GLU A 59 -8.32 -4.49 0.27
C GLU A 59 -9.66 -4.17 -0.39
N ARG A 60 -9.81 -4.49 -1.67
CA ARG A 60 -11.10 -4.32 -2.36
C ARG A 60 -12.10 -5.35 -1.84
N ALA A 61 -13.31 -4.90 -1.52
CA ALA A 61 -14.38 -5.79 -1.10
C ALA A 61 -14.76 -6.73 -2.26
N PRO A 62 -14.96 -8.04 -2.00
CA PRO A 62 -15.42 -8.98 -3.02
C PRO A 62 -16.72 -8.49 -3.68
N GLY A 63 -16.79 -8.59 -5.01
CA GLY A 63 -17.97 -8.16 -5.78
C GLY A 63 -18.21 -6.64 -5.83
N SER A 64 -17.29 -5.82 -5.31
CA SER A 64 -17.41 -4.36 -5.38
C SER A 64 -16.28 -3.74 -6.20
N HIS A 65 -16.60 -2.73 -7.01
CA HIS A 65 -15.60 -1.94 -7.75
C HIS A 65 -15.10 -0.73 -6.95
N CYS A 66 -15.86 -0.27 -5.95
CA CYS A 66 -15.60 1.01 -5.28
C CYS A 66 -15.39 0.89 -3.77
N ARG A 67 -15.70 -0.27 -3.16
CA ARG A 67 -15.59 -0.46 -1.71
C ARG A 67 -14.23 -1.05 -1.34
N TRP A 68 -13.53 -0.36 -0.44
CA TRP A 68 -12.21 -0.75 0.05
C TRP A 68 -12.20 -0.80 1.58
N HIS A 69 -11.49 -1.77 2.14
CA HIS A 69 -11.32 -1.98 3.58
C HIS A 69 -9.88 -1.71 3.97
N LYS A 70 -9.68 -0.89 5.00
CA LYS A 70 -8.35 -0.63 5.56
C LYS A 70 -8.02 -1.65 6.64
N GLY A 71 -6.92 -2.37 6.44
CA GLY A 71 -6.34 -3.29 7.42
C GLY A 71 -5.05 -2.72 7.99
N SER A 72 -4.97 -2.60 9.32
CA SER A 72 -3.77 -2.09 10.01
C SER A 72 -2.84 -3.21 10.50
N SER A 73 -3.17 -4.46 10.22
CA SER A 73 -2.38 -5.64 10.62
C SER A 73 -2.07 -6.52 9.41
N SER A 74 -0.91 -7.17 9.47
CA SER A 74 -0.45 -8.12 8.47
C SER A 74 0.53 -9.10 9.11
N ARG A 75 0.62 -10.33 8.59
CA ARG A 75 1.72 -11.24 8.95
C ARG A 75 3.02 -10.87 8.23
N HIS A 76 2.89 -10.28 7.03
CA HIS A 76 3.99 -9.77 6.22
C HIS A 76 4.31 -8.33 6.67
N GLN A 77 5.38 -8.20 7.46
CA GLN A 77 5.79 -6.94 8.11
C GLN A 77 6.81 -6.17 7.30
N HIS A 78 7.52 -6.85 6.40
CA HIS A 78 8.56 -6.27 5.55
C HIS A 78 8.20 -6.40 4.08
N LEU A 79 8.72 -5.50 3.25
CA LEU A 79 8.51 -5.54 1.79
C LEU A 79 8.88 -6.92 1.20
N GLN A 80 9.98 -7.52 1.66
CA GLN A 80 10.47 -8.79 1.14
C GLN A 80 9.46 -9.93 1.36
N ASP A 81 8.73 -9.92 2.48
CA ASP A 81 7.66 -10.89 2.76
C ASP A 81 6.53 -10.85 1.71
N TRP A 82 6.32 -9.69 1.09
CA TRP A 82 5.30 -9.50 0.05
C TRP A 82 5.80 -9.76 -1.38
N LEU A 83 7.12 -9.75 -1.58
CA LEU A 83 7.76 -9.98 -2.88
C LEU A 83 8.16 -11.45 -3.09
N SER A 84 8.25 -12.23 -2.02
CA SER A 84 8.44 -13.68 -2.08
C SER A 84 7.24 -14.41 -2.68
#